data_AF-A0A3D0K165-F1
#
_entry.id   AF-A0A3D0K165-F1
#
_cell.length_a   1.000
_cell.length_b   1.000
_cell.length_c   1.000
_cell.angle_alpha   90.00
_cell.angle_beta   90.00
_cell.angle_gamma   90.00
#
_symmetry.space_group_name_H-M   'P 1'
#
loop_
_entity.id
_entity.type
_entity.pdbx_description
1 polymer ?
#
loop_
_entity_poly.entity_id
_entity_poly.type
_entity_poly.pdbx_seq_one_letter_code
_entity_poly.pdbx_strand_id
1 'polypeptide(L)'
;MPLGNGTRIARIDFNPAIAGNTRRLPMPSTPALYTGLSGLQSNQNRLNVIGNNIANVNTTAFKSTRMLFESMFSRTQSLGTGPSGRIGGINPQQVGNGSTVAGTQRNFSNGALTATGIATDMAIEGDGFFITQLNGERLFTRDGSFLTNENNQLVTSSGAYVMGYGVDDNYRIEYGELEPIVIPLGQMTVAEATENIYFTGNLNASGELPVTGSIHSTTPFFNEPTGNQAMTGLEDLTQVGTNLYMDDGNGGFELSIEGGAMATITVDNVEKGGQDLGTFSFTFCTPEEAAANDIEYFGSTMADFAAALDQFLGLDNSDVAGENLGGSILLNANGSMIIFGNEGTAQGLDISTSDFTVSYMGTPTGT
;
A
#
# COMPACT_ATOMS: atom_id res chain seq x y z
N MET A 1 -30.63 -95.49 -74.18
CA MET A 1 -29.80 -96.12 -73.12
C MET A 1 -29.13 -95.00 -72.32
N PRO A 2 -29.01 -95.03 -70.98
CA PRO A 2 -29.75 -95.73 -69.91
C PRO A 2 -30.59 -94.73 -69.05
N LEU A 3 -31.76 -95.08 -68.52
CA LEU A 3 -32.04 -95.62 -67.16
C LEU A 3 -31.61 -94.73 -65.97
N GLY A 4 -32.57 -94.41 -65.11
CA GLY A 4 -32.34 -93.77 -63.81
C GLY A 4 -33.61 -93.64 -62.98
N ASN A 5 -34.09 -94.77 -62.46
CA ASN A 5 -35.24 -94.91 -61.56
C ASN A 5 -34.94 -94.30 -60.18
N GLY A 6 -35.90 -93.59 -59.57
CA GLY A 6 -35.71 -92.96 -58.26
C GLY A 6 -37.02 -92.49 -57.63
N THR A 7 -37.74 -93.41 -56.98
CA THR A 7 -38.93 -93.14 -56.17
C THR A 7 -38.59 -92.25 -54.96
N ARG A 8 -39.28 -91.12 -54.78
CA ARG A 8 -39.39 -90.42 -53.49
C ARG A 8 -40.76 -89.78 -53.30
N ILE A 9 -41.42 -90.18 -52.22
CA ILE A 9 -42.62 -89.60 -51.62
C ILE A 9 -42.24 -88.26 -51.00
N ALA A 10 -43.03 -87.18 -51.24
CA ALA A 10 -43.51 -86.24 -50.22
C ALA A 10 -43.93 -84.87 -50.81
N ARG A 11 -44.93 -84.31 -50.13
CA ARG A 11 -45.37 -82.90 -50.10
C ARG A 11 -46.15 -82.36 -51.29
N ILE A 12 -47.45 -82.18 -51.03
CA ILE A 12 -48.24 -81.10 -51.62
C ILE A 12 -47.65 -79.80 -51.06
N ASP A 13 -47.00 -79.03 -51.92
CA ASP A 13 -46.53 -77.69 -51.60
C ASP A 13 -47.75 -76.77 -51.43
N PHE A 14 -48.00 -76.34 -50.19
CA PHE A 14 -48.85 -75.18 -49.95
C PHE A 14 -48.09 -73.94 -50.41
N ASN A 15 -48.53 -73.35 -51.51
CA ASN A 15 -48.11 -72.02 -51.94
C ASN A 15 -48.57 -70.98 -50.90
N PRO A 16 -47.68 -70.22 -50.23
CA PRO A 16 -48.06 -69.14 -49.35
C PRO A 16 -47.96 -67.80 -50.09
N ALA A 17 -49.09 -67.33 -50.62
CA ALA A 17 -49.29 -65.92 -50.99
C ALA A 17 -50.76 -65.58 -50.69
N ILE A 18 -51.09 -65.15 -49.46
CA ILE A 18 -51.01 -63.76 -48.96
C ILE A 18 -51.88 -62.84 -49.82
N ALA A 19 -52.84 -62.07 -49.31
CA ALA A 19 -53.57 -61.99 -48.06
C ALA A 19 -54.71 -61.00 -48.37
N GLY A 20 -55.91 -61.26 -47.86
CA GLY A 20 -57.04 -60.35 -48.01
C GLY A 20 -56.68 -58.95 -47.53
N ASN A 21 -56.96 -57.96 -48.38
CA ASN A 21 -56.84 -56.54 -48.08
C ASN A 21 -57.91 -56.12 -47.06
N THR A 22 -57.73 -56.53 -45.81
CA THR A 22 -58.39 -55.87 -44.68
C THR A 22 -57.62 -54.58 -44.44
N ARG A 23 -58.09 -53.49 -45.06
CA ARG A 23 -57.71 -52.14 -44.67
C ARG A 23 -58.07 -51.97 -43.20
N ARG A 24 -57.13 -52.28 -42.31
CA ARG A 24 -57.19 -51.91 -40.89
C ARG A 24 -57.17 -50.39 -40.86
N LEU A 25 -58.35 -49.78 -40.82
CA LEU A 25 -58.51 -48.38 -40.48
C LEU A 25 -57.83 -48.19 -39.12
N PRO A 26 -56.81 -47.31 -38.99
CA PRO A 26 -56.23 -47.01 -37.70
C PRO A 26 -57.34 -46.47 -36.79
N MET A 27 -57.45 -46.98 -35.56
CA MET A 27 -58.50 -46.57 -34.64
C MET A 27 -58.45 -45.04 -34.42
N PRO A 28 -59.58 -44.31 -34.59
CA PRO A 28 -59.63 -42.85 -34.55
C PRO A 28 -59.28 -42.24 -33.18
N SER A 29 -59.19 -43.04 -32.12
CA SER A 29 -58.82 -42.59 -30.77
C SER A 29 -57.30 -42.47 -30.55
N THR A 30 -56.47 -43.23 -31.27
CA THR A 30 -55.02 -43.23 -31.04
C THR A 30 -54.37 -41.88 -31.33
N PRO A 31 -54.68 -41.14 -32.42
CA PRO A 31 -54.04 -39.85 -32.68
C PRO A 31 -54.42 -38.77 -31.65
N ALA A 32 -55.69 -38.75 -31.22
CA ALA A 32 -56.17 -37.79 -30.23
C ALA A 32 -55.54 -38.02 -28.85
N LEU A 33 -55.37 -39.29 -28.44
CA LEU A 33 -54.69 -39.65 -27.20
C LEU A 33 -53.21 -39.30 -27.23
N TYR A 34 -52.51 -39.53 -28.35
CA TYR A 34 -51.11 -39.13 -28.52
C TYR A 34 -50.92 -37.61 -28.50
N THR A 35 -51.78 -36.87 -29.22
CA THR A 35 -51.76 -35.41 -29.19
C THR A 35 -52.05 -34.87 -27.79
N GLY A 36 -53.04 -35.42 -27.08
CA GLY A 36 -53.34 -35.06 -25.69
C GLY A 36 -52.19 -35.37 -24.73
N LEU A 37 -51.57 -36.55 -24.85
CA LEU A 37 -50.42 -36.94 -24.04
C LEU A 37 -49.21 -36.03 -24.29
N SER A 38 -48.92 -35.66 -25.55
CA SER A 38 -47.82 -34.75 -25.89
C SER A 38 -48.00 -33.36 -25.27
N GLY A 39 -49.24 -32.86 -25.24
CA GLY A 39 -49.59 -31.59 -24.58
C GLY A 39 -49.44 -31.68 -23.05
N LEU A 40 -49.85 -32.79 -22.44
CA LEU A 40 -49.66 -33.02 -21.00
C LEU A 40 -48.18 -33.11 -20.62
N GLN A 41 -47.38 -33.86 -21.37
CA GLN A 41 -45.93 -33.97 -21.14
C GLN A 41 -45.22 -32.63 -21.30
N SER A 42 -45.58 -31.85 -22.33
CA SER A 42 -45.05 -30.50 -22.55
C SER A 42 -45.39 -29.56 -21.40
N ASN A 43 -46.62 -29.62 -20.89
CA ASN A 43 -47.02 -28.84 -19.71
C ASN A 43 -46.32 -29.30 -18.43
N GLN A 44 -46.12 -30.60 -18.22
CA GLN A 44 -45.37 -31.10 -17.07
C GLN A 44 -43.93 -30.56 -17.07
N ASN A 45 -43.26 -30.60 -18.23
CA ASN A 45 -41.92 -30.06 -18.36
C ASN A 45 -41.89 -28.54 -18.11
N ARG A 46 -42.91 -27.81 -18.59
CA ARG A 46 -43.07 -26.38 -18.31
C ARG A 46 -43.22 -26.11 -16.82
N LEU A 47 -44.05 -26.89 -16.12
CA LEU A 47 -44.24 -26.78 -14.68
C LEU A 47 -42.95 -27.08 -13.92
N ASN A 48 -42.15 -28.05 -14.37
CA ASN A 48 -40.84 -28.33 -13.78
C ASN A 48 -39.88 -27.13 -13.91
N VAL A 49 -39.85 -26.48 -15.08
CA VAL A 49 -39.04 -25.27 -15.31
C VAL A 49 -39.52 -24.10 -14.45
N ILE A 50 -40.84 -23.88 -14.36
CA ILE A 50 -41.43 -22.86 -13.49
C ILE A 50 -41.09 -23.16 -12.02
N GLY A 51 -41.25 -24.40 -11.59
CA GLY A 51 -40.92 -24.85 -10.23
C GLY A 51 -39.44 -24.62 -9.91
N ASN A 52 -38.53 -24.92 -10.84
CA ASN A 52 -37.11 -24.66 -10.67
C ASN A 52 -36.80 -23.14 -10.56
N ASN A 53 -37.45 -22.31 -11.38
CA ASN A 53 -37.28 -20.85 -11.29
C ASN A 53 -37.79 -20.29 -9.95
N ILE A 54 -38.94 -20.78 -9.47
CA ILE A 54 -39.51 -20.35 -8.18
C ILE A 54 -38.62 -20.82 -7.02
N ALA A 55 -38.14 -22.06 -7.06
CA ALA A 55 -37.26 -22.60 -6.02
C ALA A 55 -35.96 -21.80 -5.89
N ASN A 56 -35.45 -21.22 -6.98
CA ASN A 56 -34.21 -20.46 -7.01
C ASN A 56 -34.41 -18.94 -7.02
N VAL A 57 -35.59 -18.43 -6.64
CA VAL A 57 -35.89 -16.99 -6.66
C VAL A 57 -34.95 -16.17 -5.76
N ASN A 58 -34.49 -16.76 -4.66
CA ASN A 58 -33.58 -16.13 -3.71
C ASN A 58 -32.11 -16.54 -3.91
N THR A 59 -31.83 -17.42 -4.89
CA THR A 59 -30.45 -17.82 -5.18
C THR A 59 -29.75 -16.68 -5.91
N THR A 60 -28.61 -16.24 -5.39
CA THR A 60 -27.82 -15.17 -6.01
C THR A 60 -27.42 -15.55 -7.43
N ALA A 61 -27.40 -14.55 -8.31
CA ALA A 61 -26.97 -14.71 -9.70
C ALA A 61 -27.73 -15.75 -10.54
N PHE A 62 -28.88 -16.26 -10.08
CA PHE A 62 -29.67 -17.22 -10.84
C PHE A 62 -30.25 -16.59 -12.11
N LYS A 63 -30.11 -17.29 -13.25
CA LYS A 63 -30.66 -16.89 -14.54
C LYS A 63 -31.85 -17.76 -14.88
N SER A 64 -33.03 -17.16 -14.86
CA SER A 64 -34.30 -17.86 -15.12
C SER A 64 -34.32 -18.49 -16.51
N THR A 65 -35.02 -19.61 -16.63
CA THR A 65 -35.16 -20.32 -17.90
C THR A 65 -36.62 -20.36 -18.34
N ARG A 66 -36.87 -20.28 -19.65
CA ARG A 66 -38.19 -20.45 -20.23
C ARG A 66 -38.20 -21.59 -21.24
N MET A 67 -39.32 -22.29 -21.32
CA MET A 67 -39.54 -23.38 -22.29
C MET A 67 -40.18 -22.83 -23.56
N LEU A 68 -39.66 -23.25 -24.71
CA LEU A 68 -40.18 -22.93 -26.03
C LEU A 68 -40.91 -24.15 -26.60
N PHE A 69 -42.04 -23.91 -27.26
CA PHE A 69 -42.87 -24.95 -27.86
C PHE A 69 -42.89 -24.78 -29.38
N GLU A 70 -42.96 -25.90 -30.08
CA GLU A 70 -43.20 -25.92 -31.52
C GLU A 70 -44.30 -26.93 -31.88
N SER A 71 -45.02 -26.68 -32.97
CA SER A 71 -46.02 -27.60 -33.48
C SER A 71 -45.36 -28.76 -34.21
N MET A 72 -45.82 -29.98 -33.95
CA MET A 72 -45.42 -31.15 -34.74
C MET A 72 -46.04 -31.09 -36.14
N PHE A 73 -45.36 -31.70 -37.11
CA PHE A 73 -45.76 -31.68 -38.51
C PHE A 73 -47.20 -32.16 -38.71
N SER A 74 -48.02 -31.35 -39.39
CA SER A 74 -49.42 -31.66 -39.67
C SER A 74 -49.56 -32.73 -40.75
N ARG A 75 -50.46 -33.69 -40.56
CA ARG A 75 -50.81 -34.66 -41.60
C ARG A 75 -51.88 -34.08 -42.52
N THR A 76 -51.55 -33.95 -43.81
CA THR A 76 -52.49 -33.52 -44.84
C THR A 76 -53.28 -34.73 -45.35
N GLN A 77 -54.60 -34.74 -45.11
CA GLN A 77 -55.50 -35.79 -45.56
C GLN A 77 -56.06 -35.52 -46.96
N SER A 78 -56.28 -34.25 -47.31
CA SER A 78 -56.61 -33.82 -48.68
C SER A 78 -55.92 -32.49 -48.97
N LEU A 79 -55.38 -32.38 -50.18
CA LEU A 79 -54.98 -31.09 -50.74
C LEU A 79 -56.23 -30.29 -51.07
N GLY A 80 -56.15 -28.97 -50.97
CA GLY A 80 -57.21 -28.09 -51.43
C GLY A 80 -57.23 -28.06 -52.95
N THR A 81 -58.42 -27.88 -53.54
CA THR A 81 -58.57 -27.72 -54.98
C THR A 81 -59.29 -26.41 -55.31
N GLY A 82 -58.88 -25.77 -56.41
CA GLY A 82 -59.53 -24.57 -56.90
C GLY A 82 -60.94 -24.85 -57.46
N PRO A 83 -61.82 -23.83 -57.54
CA PRO A 83 -63.16 -23.99 -58.09
C PRO A 83 -63.11 -24.41 -59.57
N SER A 84 -63.99 -25.33 -59.96
CA SER A 84 -64.22 -25.73 -61.36
C SER A 84 -65.65 -25.41 -61.76
N GLY A 85 -65.96 -25.29 -63.06
CA GLY A 85 -67.25 -24.75 -63.56
C GLY A 85 -68.54 -25.45 -63.11
N ARG A 86 -68.47 -26.53 -62.31
CA ARG A 86 -69.62 -27.22 -61.71
C ARG A 86 -69.50 -27.43 -60.19
N ILE A 87 -68.38 -27.07 -59.55
CA ILE A 87 -68.12 -27.32 -58.12
C ILE A 87 -67.22 -26.21 -57.54
N GLY A 88 -67.55 -25.68 -56.37
CA GLY A 88 -66.71 -24.71 -55.64
C GLY A 88 -65.37 -25.30 -55.18
N GLY A 89 -64.42 -24.43 -54.85
CA GLY A 89 -63.12 -24.84 -54.30
C GLY A 89 -63.27 -25.45 -52.90
N ILE A 90 -62.39 -26.38 -52.54
CA ILE A 90 -62.37 -27.02 -51.22
C ILE A 90 -61.06 -26.68 -50.51
N ASN A 91 -61.14 -26.47 -49.20
CA ASN A 91 -59.97 -26.22 -48.37
C ASN A 91 -59.15 -27.49 -48.15
N PRO A 92 -57.81 -27.39 -48.02
CA PRO A 92 -56.98 -28.51 -47.61
C PRO A 92 -57.40 -28.98 -46.21
N GLN A 93 -57.58 -30.29 -46.05
CA GLN A 93 -57.89 -30.90 -44.77
C GLN A 93 -56.60 -31.36 -44.12
N GLN A 94 -56.14 -30.64 -43.11
CA GLN A 94 -54.94 -30.97 -42.33
C GLN A 94 -55.30 -31.24 -40.88
N VAL A 95 -54.63 -32.21 -40.28
CA VAL A 95 -54.73 -32.51 -38.85
C VAL A 95 -53.37 -32.27 -38.20
N GLY A 96 -53.34 -31.37 -37.22
CA GLY A 96 -52.15 -31.11 -36.41
C GLY A 96 -51.82 -32.31 -35.51
N ASN A 97 -50.55 -32.67 -35.43
CA ASN A 97 -50.08 -33.82 -34.65
C ASN A 97 -49.66 -33.44 -33.20
N GLY A 98 -50.04 -32.25 -32.72
CA GLY A 98 -49.72 -31.76 -31.38
C GLY A 98 -48.55 -30.80 -31.31
N SER A 99 -48.00 -30.65 -30.11
CA SER A 99 -46.88 -29.75 -29.81
C SER A 99 -45.78 -30.50 -29.08
N THR A 100 -44.53 -30.14 -29.37
CA THR A 100 -43.35 -30.64 -28.67
C THR A 100 -42.53 -29.47 -28.11
N VAL A 101 -41.58 -29.79 -27.24
CA VAL A 101 -40.63 -28.81 -26.69
C VAL A 101 -39.55 -28.55 -27.72
N ALA A 102 -39.43 -27.31 -28.18
CA ALA A 102 -38.38 -26.87 -29.11
C ALA A 102 -37.03 -26.70 -28.39
N GLY A 103 -37.07 -26.31 -27.11
CA GLY A 103 -35.88 -26.16 -26.28
C GLY A 103 -36.14 -25.32 -25.03
N THR A 104 -35.09 -25.10 -24.26
CA THR A 104 -35.08 -24.18 -23.12
C THR A 104 -34.14 -23.03 -23.39
N GLN A 105 -34.58 -21.81 -23.06
CA GLN A 105 -33.79 -20.59 -23.24
C GLN A 105 -33.56 -19.95 -21.88
N ARG A 106 -32.29 -19.66 -21.56
CA ARG A 106 -31.91 -18.90 -20.36
C ARG A 106 -32.06 -17.40 -20.64
N ASN A 107 -32.63 -16.68 -19.68
CA ASN A 107 -32.76 -15.23 -19.72
C ASN A 107 -31.56 -14.60 -19.00
N PHE A 108 -30.78 -13.77 -19.71
CA PHE A 108 -29.60 -13.10 -19.18
C PHE A 108 -29.85 -11.68 -18.66
N SER A 109 -31.09 -11.18 -18.69
CA SER A 109 -31.45 -9.87 -18.13
C SER A 109 -30.91 -9.67 -16.71
N ASN A 110 -30.52 -8.43 -16.40
CA ASN A 110 -30.02 -8.07 -15.08
C ASN A 110 -31.16 -8.02 -14.06
N GLY A 111 -30.87 -8.50 -12.85
CA GLY A 111 -31.78 -8.42 -11.71
C GLY A 111 -31.55 -7.16 -10.89
N ALA A 112 -32.33 -6.97 -9.84
CA ALA A 112 -32.08 -5.92 -8.85
C ALA A 112 -30.82 -6.25 -8.04
N LEU A 113 -30.00 -5.25 -7.78
CA LEU A 113 -28.84 -5.34 -6.91
C LEU A 113 -29.22 -4.94 -5.48
N THR A 114 -28.71 -5.68 -4.50
CA THR A 114 -28.91 -5.39 -3.07
C THR A 114 -27.54 -5.27 -2.43
N ALA A 115 -27.30 -4.21 -1.67
CA ALA A 115 -26.06 -4.03 -0.93
C ALA A 115 -26.00 -4.98 0.28
N THR A 116 -24.89 -5.72 0.43
CA THR A 116 -24.67 -6.65 1.54
C THR A 116 -23.82 -6.05 2.67
N GLY A 117 -23.03 -5.01 2.37
CA GLY A 117 -22.10 -4.38 3.32
C GLY A 117 -20.78 -5.14 3.51
N ILE A 118 -20.56 -6.23 2.78
CA ILE A 118 -19.31 -7.00 2.79
C ILE A 118 -18.43 -6.51 1.63
N ALA A 119 -17.18 -6.14 1.91
CA ALA A 119 -16.28 -5.55 0.91
C ALA A 119 -15.87 -6.52 -0.21
N THR A 120 -15.88 -7.83 0.08
CA THR A 120 -15.56 -8.88 -0.91
C THR A 120 -16.75 -9.27 -1.78
N ASP A 121 -17.97 -8.84 -1.43
CA ASP A 121 -19.16 -9.10 -2.24
C ASP A 121 -19.22 -8.10 -3.40
N MET A 122 -19.16 -8.62 -4.62
CA MET A 122 -19.19 -7.81 -5.84
C MET A 122 -20.35 -8.20 -6.75
N ALA A 123 -20.85 -7.24 -7.51
CA ALA A 123 -21.85 -7.49 -8.53
C ALA A 123 -21.49 -6.74 -9.82
N ILE A 124 -21.78 -7.37 -10.96
CA ILE A 124 -21.57 -6.78 -12.28
C ILE A 124 -22.86 -6.12 -12.74
N GLU A 125 -22.83 -4.81 -12.93
CA GLU A 125 -23.86 -4.07 -13.63
C GLU A 125 -23.57 -4.09 -15.14
N GLY A 126 -24.48 -4.66 -15.92
CA GLY A 126 -24.31 -4.83 -17.37
C GLY A 126 -23.95 -6.25 -17.79
N ASP A 127 -23.29 -6.36 -18.93
CA ASP A 127 -22.85 -7.63 -19.51
C ASP A 127 -21.44 -7.97 -19.04
N GLY A 128 -21.22 -9.22 -18.62
CA GLY A 128 -19.92 -9.69 -18.14
C GLY A 128 -20.05 -10.92 -17.25
N PHE A 129 -18.95 -11.57 -16.91
CA PHE A 129 -18.89 -12.67 -15.93
C PHE A 129 -17.58 -12.59 -15.18
N PHE A 130 -17.59 -13.05 -13.93
CA PHE A 130 -16.37 -13.33 -13.19
C PHE A 130 -15.76 -14.62 -13.73
N ILE A 131 -14.43 -14.60 -13.89
CA ILE A 131 -13.67 -15.78 -14.30
C ILE A 131 -13.19 -16.45 -13.02
N THR A 132 -13.49 -17.74 -12.87
CA THR A 132 -13.02 -18.55 -11.76
C THR A 132 -12.30 -19.78 -12.28
N GLN A 133 -11.48 -20.40 -11.44
CA GLN A 133 -10.76 -21.62 -11.78
C GLN A 133 -10.95 -22.67 -10.69
N LEU A 134 -11.39 -23.86 -11.09
CA LEU A 134 -11.53 -25.02 -10.21
C LEU A 134 -10.86 -26.22 -10.86
N ASN A 135 -9.94 -26.88 -10.16
CA ASN A 135 -9.20 -28.03 -10.67
C ASN A 135 -8.47 -27.79 -12.02
N GLY A 136 -8.03 -26.55 -12.26
CA GLY A 136 -7.38 -26.16 -13.52
C GLY A 136 -8.32 -25.82 -14.68
N GLU A 137 -9.64 -25.99 -14.49
CA GLU A 137 -10.64 -25.61 -15.49
C GLU A 137 -11.18 -24.20 -15.21
N ARG A 138 -11.23 -23.37 -16.26
CA ARG A 138 -11.80 -22.03 -16.17
C ARG A 138 -13.32 -22.08 -16.28
N LEU A 139 -13.98 -21.48 -15.31
CA LEU A 139 -15.42 -21.39 -15.17
C LEU A 139 -15.85 -19.92 -15.18
N PHE A 140 -17.13 -19.68 -15.48
CA PHE A 140 -17.72 -18.35 -15.51
C PHE A 140 -18.89 -18.29 -14.56
N THR A 141 -18.89 -17.30 -13.66
CA THR A 141 -19.97 -17.09 -12.70
C THR A 141 -20.41 -15.64 -12.70
N ARG A 142 -21.67 -15.41 -12.34
CA ARG A 142 -22.21 -14.08 -12.04
C ARG A 142 -22.40 -13.90 -10.54
N ASP A 143 -22.22 -14.96 -9.75
CA ASP A 143 -22.19 -14.90 -8.30
C ASP A 143 -20.88 -14.27 -7.86
N GLY A 144 -20.96 -13.16 -7.15
CA GLY A 144 -19.81 -12.45 -6.62
C GLY A 144 -19.73 -12.50 -5.11
N SER A 145 -20.28 -13.55 -4.49
CA SER A 145 -20.03 -13.90 -3.09
C SER A 145 -18.63 -14.51 -2.95
N PHE A 146 -17.63 -13.66 -2.69
CA PHE A 146 -16.24 -14.06 -2.57
C PHE A 146 -15.76 -14.03 -1.12
N LEU A 147 -14.90 -14.97 -0.79
CA LEU A 147 -14.27 -15.14 0.52
C LEU A 147 -12.76 -15.20 0.36
N THR A 148 -12.02 -14.79 1.38
CA THR A 148 -10.55 -14.95 1.42
C THR A 148 -10.20 -16.27 2.10
N ASN A 149 -9.32 -17.08 1.49
CA ASN A 149 -8.79 -18.29 2.11
C ASN A 149 -7.58 -17.99 3.03
N GLU A 150 -7.01 -19.03 3.66
CA GLU A 150 -5.83 -18.90 4.54
C GLU A 150 -4.59 -18.34 3.84
N ASN A 151 -4.49 -18.53 2.52
CA ASN A 151 -3.44 -17.98 1.67
C ASN A 151 -3.79 -16.60 1.12
N ASN A 152 -4.80 -15.92 1.68
CA ASN A 152 -5.25 -14.60 1.26
C ASN A 152 -5.76 -14.52 -0.20
N GLN A 153 -6.10 -15.65 -0.81
CA GLN A 153 -6.66 -15.70 -2.16
C GLN A 153 -8.18 -15.54 -2.12
N LEU A 154 -8.73 -14.83 -3.11
CA LEU A 154 -10.17 -14.78 -3.32
C LEU A 154 -10.68 -16.10 -3.89
N VAL A 155 -11.64 -16.69 -3.18
CA VAL A 155 -12.32 -17.93 -3.54
C VAL A 155 -13.83 -17.77 -3.48
N THR A 156 -14.54 -18.54 -4.30
CA THR A 156 -16.00 -18.67 -4.21
C THR A 156 -16.42 -19.56 -3.04
N SER A 157 -17.71 -19.57 -2.70
CA SER A 157 -18.30 -20.52 -1.74
C SER A 157 -18.06 -22.01 -2.07
N SER A 158 -17.82 -22.34 -3.34
CA SER A 158 -17.46 -23.68 -3.82
C SER A 158 -15.96 -23.99 -3.79
N GLY A 159 -15.12 -23.03 -3.37
CA GLY A 159 -13.66 -23.16 -3.34
C GLY A 159 -12.97 -22.94 -4.69
N ALA A 160 -13.65 -22.37 -5.69
CA ALA A 160 -13.02 -22.00 -6.95
C ALA A 160 -12.26 -20.68 -6.77
N TYR A 161 -11.04 -20.59 -7.30
CA TYR A 161 -10.24 -19.37 -7.25
C TYR A 161 -10.79 -18.31 -8.19
N VAL A 162 -10.87 -17.06 -7.73
CA VAL A 162 -11.21 -15.93 -8.60
C VAL A 162 -9.96 -15.52 -9.35
N MET A 163 -10.08 -15.46 -10.68
CA MET A 163 -8.97 -15.16 -11.56
C MET A 163 -8.96 -13.68 -11.93
N GLY A 164 -7.79 -13.08 -11.97
CA GLY A 164 -7.59 -11.69 -12.34
C GLY A 164 -6.16 -11.43 -12.78
N TYR A 165 -5.83 -10.16 -12.90
CA TYR A 165 -4.46 -9.73 -13.16
C TYR A 165 -3.74 -9.56 -11.82
N GLY A 166 -2.52 -10.11 -11.73
CA GLY A 166 -1.63 -9.92 -10.60
C GLY A 166 -1.07 -8.50 -10.54
N VAL A 167 -0.31 -8.24 -9.49
CA VAL A 167 0.47 -7.00 -9.34
C VAL A 167 1.96 -7.35 -9.24
N ASP A 168 2.80 -6.53 -9.85
CA ASP A 168 4.26 -6.64 -9.73
C ASP A 168 4.77 -6.10 -8.39
N ASP A 169 6.09 -6.22 -8.15
CA ASP A 169 6.77 -5.69 -6.96
C ASP A 169 6.62 -4.16 -6.81
N ASN A 170 6.23 -3.45 -7.87
CA ASN A 170 5.97 -2.02 -7.88
C ASN A 170 4.47 -1.67 -7.79
N TYR A 171 3.62 -2.63 -7.38
CA TYR A 171 2.16 -2.49 -7.25
C TYR A 171 1.44 -2.08 -8.54
N ARG A 172 2.04 -2.34 -9.71
CA ARG A 172 1.42 -2.10 -11.01
C ARG A 172 0.72 -3.37 -11.46
N ILE A 173 -0.44 -3.21 -12.08
CA ILE A 173 -1.22 -4.35 -12.61
C ILE A 173 -0.49 -4.93 -13.81
N GLU A 174 -0.18 -6.22 -13.76
CA GLU A 174 0.42 -6.95 -14.88
C GLU A 174 -0.67 -7.50 -15.81
N TYR A 175 -0.79 -6.91 -16.99
CA TYR A 175 -1.72 -7.38 -18.02
C TYR A 175 -1.08 -8.52 -18.82
N GLY A 176 -1.63 -9.72 -18.72
CA GLY A 176 -1.16 -10.85 -19.54
C GLY A 176 -1.82 -12.16 -19.18
N GLU A 177 -1.23 -12.88 -18.24
CA GLU A 177 -1.77 -14.14 -17.74
C GLU A 177 -2.76 -13.89 -16.60
N LEU A 178 -3.82 -14.71 -16.56
CA LEU A 178 -4.79 -14.66 -15.48
C LEU A 178 -4.31 -15.57 -14.36
N GLU A 179 -4.18 -15.02 -13.16
CA GLU A 179 -3.74 -15.72 -11.97
C GLU A 179 -4.79 -15.61 -10.85
N PRO A 180 -4.76 -16.51 -9.84
CA PRO A 180 -5.60 -16.37 -8.66
C PRO A 180 -5.32 -15.05 -7.94
N ILE A 181 -6.36 -14.25 -7.69
CA ILE A 181 -6.21 -12.96 -7.00
C ILE A 181 -5.82 -13.20 -5.54
N VAL A 182 -4.69 -12.64 -5.12
CA VAL A 182 -4.21 -12.63 -3.73
C VAL A 182 -4.36 -11.22 -3.16
N ILE A 183 -5.00 -11.09 -2.00
CA ILE A 183 -5.13 -9.83 -1.26
C ILE A 183 -4.30 -9.97 0.01
N PRO A 184 -3.03 -9.52 0.03
CA PRO A 184 -2.16 -9.67 1.19
C PRO A 184 -2.66 -8.84 2.38
N LEU A 185 -3.54 -9.42 3.20
CA LEU A 185 -4.04 -8.79 4.41
C LEU A 185 -2.95 -8.85 5.49
N GLY A 186 -2.57 -7.69 6.02
CA GLY A 186 -1.60 -7.59 7.13
C GLY A 186 -0.12 -7.65 6.73
N GLN A 187 0.22 -7.59 5.44
CA GLN A 187 1.59 -7.31 5.05
C GLN A 187 1.91 -5.83 5.32
N MET A 188 3.05 -5.58 5.97
CA MET A 188 3.52 -4.23 6.24
C MET A 188 3.65 -3.48 4.91
N THR A 189 2.99 -2.34 4.79
CA THR A 189 3.21 -1.42 3.66
C THR A 189 4.69 -1.08 3.61
N VAL A 190 5.32 -1.21 2.44
CA VAL A 190 6.71 -0.83 2.28
C VAL A 190 6.82 0.68 2.52
N ALA A 191 7.74 1.09 3.40
CA ALA A 191 8.05 2.51 3.55
C ALA A 191 8.75 2.97 2.27
N GLU A 192 8.13 3.88 1.53
CA GLU A 192 8.79 4.55 0.41
C GLU A 192 9.69 5.66 0.93
N ALA A 193 10.95 5.66 0.49
CA ALA A 193 11.86 6.75 0.80
C ALA A 193 11.40 8.03 0.10
N THR A 194 11.44 9.16 0.79
CA THR A 194 11.12 10.47 0.19
C THR A 194 12.07 10.76 -0.96
N GLU A 195 11.59 10.75 -2.20
CA GLU A 195 12.41 11.07 -3.38
C GLU A 195 12.51 12.57 -3.62
N ASN A 196 11.40 13.30 -3.40
CA ASN A 196 11.30 14.72 -3.71
C ASN A 196 10.70 15.48 -2.53
N ILE A 197 11.31 16.62 -2.20
CA ILE A 197 10.77 17.60 -1.27
C ILE A 197 10.66 18.93 -2.01
N TYR A 198 9.45 19.46 -2.11
CA TYR A 198 9.20 20.76 -2.74
C TYR A 198 9.00 21.82 -1.66
N PHE A 199 9.94 22.76 -1.57
CA PHE A 199 9.77 23.96 -0.74
C PHE A 199 9.34 25.12 -1.63
N THR A 200 8.22 25.75 -1.27
CA THR A 200 7.77 27.00 -1.88
C THR A 200 7.75 28.05 -0.80
N GLY A 201 8.45 29.16 -1.00
CA GLY A 201 8.48 30.27 -0.06
C GLY A 201 8.78 31.55 -0.81
N ASN A 202 8.30 32.66 -0.27
CA ASN A 202 8.68 33.99 -0.74
C ASN A 202 9.79 34.51 0.18
N LEU A 203 10.98 34.72 -0.36
CA LEU A 203 12.08 35.32 0.38
C LEU A 203 11.93 36.85 0.32
N ASN A 204 12.09 37.51 1.46
CA ASN A 204 12.06 38.96 1.52
C ASN A 204 13.33 39.54 0.85
N ALA A 205 13.19 40.14 -0.32
CA ALA A 205 14.30 40.78 -1.05
C ALA A 205 14.91 41.99 -0.32
N SER A 206 14.24 42.47 0.74
CA SER A 206 14.65 43.57 1.62
C SER A 206 15.01 43.09 3.03
N GLY A 207 15.22 41.79 3.23
CA GLY A 207 15.88 41.31 4.45
C GLY A 207 17.31 41.85 4.51
N GLU A 208 17.78 42.22 5.70
CA GLU A 208 19.20 42.55 5.87
C GLU A 208 20.02 41.31 5.51
N LEU A 209 21.05 41.50 4.69
CA LEU A 209 22.07 40.48 4.50
C LEU A 209 22.69 40.21 5.88
N PRO A 210 22.65 38.98 6.41
CA PRO A 210 23.36 38.67 7.64
C PRO A 210 24.86 38.65 7.32
N VAL A 211 25.48 39.84 7.34
CA VAL A 211 26.91 40.09 7.08
C VAL A 211 27.77 39.94 8.35
N THR A 212 27.19 39.42 9.43
CA THR A 212 27.88 39.23 10.70
C THR A 212 27.17 38.11 11.46
N GLY A 213 27.95 37.14 11.97
CA GLY A 213 27.43 36.14 12.90
C GLY A 213 27.07 36.74 14.26
N SER A 214 26.52 35.92 15.15
CA SER A 214 26.22 36.31 16.53
C SER A 214 27.49 36.75 17.26
N ILE A 215 27.48 37.90 17.92
CA ILE A 215 28.60 38.39 18.74
C ILE A 215 28.25 38.21 20.21
N HIS A 216 29.07 37.43 20.92
CA HIS A 216 28.96 37.25 22.37
C HIS A 216 30.20 37.79 23.05
N SER A 217 30.04 38.53 24.14
CA SER A 217 31.17 39.09 24.89
C SER A 217 31.02 38.75 26.36
N THR A 218 32.11 38.30 26.98
CA THR A 218 32.16 38.11 28.43
C THR A 218 32.37 39.44 29.14
N THR A 219 32.10 39.46 30.44
CA THR A 219 32.72 40.44 31.32
C THR A 219 34.25 40.21 31.36
N PRO A 220 35.05 41.24 31.65
CA PRO A 220 36.49 41.06 31.72
C PRO A 220 36.91 40.11 32.85
N PHE A 221 37.88 39.25 32.53
CA PHE A 221 38.59 38.41 33.47
C PHE A 221 39.82 39.15 34.02
N PHE A 222 40.15 38.94 35.29
CA PHE A 222 41.29 39.55 35.98
C PHE A 222 42.11 38.52 36.73
N ASN A 223 43.40 38.76 36.92
CA ASN A 223 44.24 37.86 37.73
C ASN A 223 44.34 38.23 39.22
N GLU A 224 43.75 39.38 39.60
CA GLU A 224 43.79 39.93 40.95
C GLU A 224 42.40 40.45 41.34
N PRO A 225 42.01 40.34 42.63
CA PRO A 225 40.68 40.76 43.11
C PRO A 225 40.49 42.28 43.12
N THR A 226 41.52 43.05 42.75
CA THR A 226 41.45 44.52 42.61
C THR A 226 41.11 44.98 41.19
N GLY A 227 41.06 44.06 40.21
CA GLY A 227 40.73 44.37 38.82
C GLY A 227 41.79 45.17 38.05
N ASN A 228 42.99 45.37 38.63
CA ASN A 228 44.04 46.21 38.03
C ASN A 228 44.88 45.52 36.96
N GLN A 229 44.74 44.20 36.82
CA GLN A 229 45.54 43.36 35.94
C GLN A 229 44.59 42.42 35.21
N ALA A 230 44.30 42.78 33.95
CA ALA A 230 43.43 41.99 33.08
C ALA A 230 44.09 40.66 32.74
N MET A 231 43.28 39.60 32.69
CA MET A 231 43.75 38.30 32.24
C MET A 231 44.00 38.35 30.74
N THR A 232 45.20 37.96 30.29
CA THR A 232 45.50 37.81 28.88
C THR A 232 45.52 36.32 28.51
N GLY A 233 45.79 36.00 27.24
CA GLY A 233 45.85 34.61 26.81
C GLY A 233 47.11 33.86 27.28
N LEU A 234 48.10 34.53 27.86
CA LEU A 234 49.45 33.98 28.04
C LEU A 234 49.70 33.42 29.45
N GLU A 235 48.87 33.78 30.42
CA GLU A 235 49.04 33.36 31.79
C GLU A 235 48.58 31.92 31.99
N ASP A 236 49.37 31.19 32.78
CA ASP A 236 49.19 29.76 33.06
C ASP A 236 48.45 29.56 34.38
N LEU A 237 47.21 29.07 34.29
CA LEU A 237 46.32 28.90 35.45
C LEU A 237 46.68 27.68 36.31
N THR A 238 47.66 26.88 35.89
CA THR A 238 48.21 25.79 36.73
C THR A 238 49.26 26.28 37.73
N GLN A 239 49.64 27.56 37.69
CA GLN A 239 50.61 28.14 38.61
C GLN A 239 49.91 28.73 39.84
N VAL A 240 50.42 28.38 41.02
CA VAL A 240 49.95 28.94 42.30
C VAL A 240 50.10 30.46 42.29
N GLY A 241 48.99 31.16 42.53
CA GLY A 241 48.93 32.63 42.53
C GLY A 241 48.42 33.25 41.23
N THR A 242 48.21 32.46 40.17
CA THR A 242 47.60 32.90 38.91
C THR A 242 46.10 32.61 38.93
N ASN A 243 45.36 33.35 39.77
CA ASN A 243 43.92 33.18 39.92
C ASN A 243 43.16 33.80 38.75
N LEU A 244 41.94 33.34 38.49
CA LEU A 244 40.99 33.97 37.57
C LEU A 244 39.83 34.55 38.37
N TYR A 245 39.67 35.86 38.32
CA TYR A 245 38.54 36.60 38.87
C TYR A 245 37.65 37.10 37.75
N MET A 246 36.34 37.12 38.01
CA MET A 246 35.32 37.70 37.13
C MET A 246 34.55 38.79 37.86
N ASP A 247 34.14 39.83 37.13
CA ASP A 247 33.20 40.84 37.66
C ASP A 247 31.84 40.17 37.93
N ASP A 248 31.29 40.40 39.13
CA ASP A 248 29.98 39.87 39.56
C ASP A 248 28.79 40.63 38.95
N GLY A 249 29.05 41.67 38.16
CA GLY A 249 28.05 42.54 37.54
C GLY A 249 27.48 43.61 38.47
N ASN A 250 27.85 43.57 39.76
CA ASN A 250 27.43 44.47 40.81
C ASN A 250 28.60 45.34 41.33
N GLY A 251 29.75 45.30 40.66
CA GLY A 251 30.95 46.08 40.99
C GLY A 251 31.89 45.40 41.99
N GLY A 252 31.68 44.11 42.25
CA GLY A 252 32.59 43.23 42.96
C GLY A 252 33.26 42.22 42.03
N PHE A 253 34.20 41.44 42.56
CA PHE A 253 34.84 40.35 41.83
C PHE A 253 34.62 39.04 42.58
N GLU A 254 34.26 37.99 41.83
CA GLU A 254 34.19 36.62 42.33
C GLU A 254 35.39 35.82 41.83
N LEU A 255 35.96 34.98 42.69
CA LEU A 255 37.02 34.04 42.30
C LEU A 255 36.39 32.91 41.50
N SER A 256 36.73 32.82 40.22
CA SER A 256 36.24 31.77 39.33
C SER A 256 37.17 30.56 39.30
N ILE A 257 38.49 30.78 39.27
CA ILE A 257 39.51 29.72 39.27
C ILE A 257 40.65 30.05 40.23
N GLU A 258 40.96 29.16 41.17
CA GLU A 258 42.18 29.22 41.99
C GLU A 258 43.38 28.65 41.21
N GLY A 259 44.41 29.48 41.01
CA GLY A 259 45.63 29.09 40.30
C GLY A 259 46.39 28.02 41.08
N GLY A 260 46.84 26.97 40.38
CA GLY A 260 47.51 25.83 41.00
C GLY A 260 46.60 24.67 41.42
N ALA A 261 45.28 24.83 41.31
CA ALA A 261 44.32 23.74 41.43
C ALA A 261 43.86 23.26 40.05
N MET A 262 43.57 21.95 39.91
CA MET A 262 42.96 21.41 38.69
C MET A 262 41.49 21.83 38.61
N ALA A 263 41.22 22.92 37.88
CA ALA A 263 39.88 23.42 37.61
C ALA A 263 39.40 23.00 36.21
N THR A 264 38.13 22.62 36.10
CA THR A 264 37.48 22.29 34.83
C THR A 264 36.36 23.27 34.57
N ILE A 265 36.40 23.92 33.40
CA ILE A 265 35.27 24.67 32.87
C ILE A 265 34.46 23.70 32.00
N THR A 266 33.18 23.56 32.31
CA THR A 266 32.22 22.81 31.49
C THR A 266 31.22 23.78 30.89
N VAL A 267 30.96 23.62 29.59
CA VAL A 267 29.99 24.40 28.82
C VAL A 267 28.96 23.44 28.26
N ASP A 268 27.70 23.64 28.66
CA ASP A 268 26.55 22.78 28.31
C ASP A 268 25.42 23.59 27.68
N ASN A 269 24.52 22.93 26.93
CA ASN A 269 23.34 23.53 26.30
C ASN A 269 23.66 24.63 25.26
N VAL A 270 24.82 24.57 24.63
CA VAL A 270 25.16 25.51 23.55
C VAL A 270 24.47 25.08 22.26
N GLU A 271 23.70 25.98 21.66
CA GLU A 271 23.01 25.70 20.41
C GLU A 271 23.64 26.46 19.23
N LYS A 272 23.75 25.80 18.07
CA LYS A 272 24.15 26.40 16.80
C LYS A 272 23.09 26.14 15.74
N GLY A 273 22.46 27.21 15.25
CA GLY A 273 21.35 27.09 14.29
C GLY A 273 20.15 26.30 14.84
N GLY A 274 19.98 26.24 16.16
CA GLY A 274 18.96 25.46 16.86
C GLY A 274 19.29 23.97 17.02
N GLN A 275 20.55 23.56 16.79
CA GLN A 275 21.05 22.23 17.14
C GLN A 275 21.97 22.31 18.36
N ASP A 276 21.74 21.43 19.34
CA ASP A 276 22.61 21.28 20.51
C ASP A 276 23.98 20.71 20.08
N LEU A 277 25.06 21.39 20.48
CA LEU A 277 26.45 20.98 20.22
C LEU A 277 26.97 19.97 21.25
N GLY A 278 26.20 19.70 22.31
CA GLY A 278 26.58 18.82 23.41
C GLY A 278 27.47 19.53 24.44
N THR A 279 28.19 18.73 25.22
CA THR A 279 29.01 19.19 26.34
C THR A 279 30.47 19.40 25.93
N PHE A 280 31.01 20.58 26.22
CA PHE A 280 32.45 20.87 26.17
C PHE A 280 33.02 20.92 27.58
N SER A 281 34.17 20.29 27.82
CA SER A 281 34.90 20.39 29.08
C SER A 281 36.36 20.67 28.80
N PHE A 282 36.92 21.65 29.50
CA PHE A 282 38.34 21.98 29.46
C PHE A 282 38.90 22.01 30.89
N THR A 283 39.93 21.20 31.14
CA THR A 283 40.59 21.13 32.44
C THR A 283 41.96 21.81 32.38
N PHE A 284 42.15 22.85 33.20
CA PHE A 284 43.46 23.44 33.43
C PHE A 284 44.30 22.48 34.28
N CYS A 285 45.32 21.88 33.67
CA CYS A 285 46.20 20.91 34.32
C CYS A 285 47.57 20.87 33.65
N THR A 286 48.54 20.21 34.27
CA THR A 286 49.81 19.86 33.63
C THR A 286 49.67 18.59 32.78
N PRO A 287 50.53 18.37 31.76
CA PRO A 287 50.50 17.13 30.97
C PRO A 287 50.61 15.87 31.82
N GLU A 288 51.39 15.92 32.90
CA GLU A 288 51.55 14.81 33.86
C GLU A 288 50.26 14.53 34.64
N GLU A 289 49.55 15.57 35.08
CA GLU A 289 48.27 15.45 35.77
C GLU A 289 47.16 14.97 34.83
N ALA A 290 47.15 15.43 33.59
CA ALA A 290 46.21 14.96 32.57
C ALA A 290 46.37 13.45 32.33
N ALA A 291 47.61 12.99 32.14
CA ALA A 291 47.92 11.58 31.95
C ALA A 291 47.58 10.72 33.18
N ALA A 292 47.73 11.25 34.39
CA ALA A 292 47.41 10.56 35.64
C ALA A 292 45.89 10.39 35.86
N ASN A 293 45.07 11.28 35.30
CA ASN A 293 43.63 11.32 35.51
C ASN A 293 42.80 10.94 34.27
N ASP A 294 43.45 10.47 33.20
CA ASP A 294 42.82 10.10 31.91
C ASP A 294 42.02 11.26 31.28
N ILE A 295 42.59 12.46 31.34
CA ILE A 295 41.99 13.70 30.81
C ILE A 295 42.67 14.05 29.48
N GLU A 296 41.87 14.49 28.50
CA GLU A 296 42.41 15.03 27.25
C GLU A 296 43.06 16.40 27.50
N TYR A 297 44.35 16.50 27.18
CA TYR A 297 45.15 17.68 27.47
C TYR A 297 45.10 18.68 26.31
N PHE A 298 44.49 19.84 26.55
CA PHE A 298 44.38 20.92 25.58
C PHE A 298 45.29 22.12 25.88
N GLY A 299 45.90 22.18 27.07
CA GLY A 299 46.78 23.26 27.49
C GLY A 299 46.49 23.73 28.91
N SER A 300 47.08 24.85 29.31
CA SER A 300 46.96 25.39 30.67
C SER A 300 46.71 26.90 30.74
N THR A 301 46.69 27.57 29.59
CA THR A 301 46.48 29.02 29.49
C THR A 301 45.07 29.38 29.07
N MET A 302 44.67 30.64 29.26
CA MET A 302 43.39 31.15 28.76
C MET A 302 43.33 31.17 27.22
N ALA A 303 44.47 31.30 26.53
CA ALA A 303 44.53 31.16 25.07
C ALA A 303 44.25 29.71 24.62
N ASP A 304 44.75 28.72 25.36
CA ASP A 304 44.49 27.31 25.05
C ASP A 304 43.00 26.98 25.24
N PHE A 305 42.39 27.50 26.31
CA PHE A 305 40.93 27.40 26.52
C PHE A 305 40.15 28.04 25.37
N ALA A 306 40.52 29.25 24.96
CA ALA A 306 39.87 29.93 23.84
C ALA A 306 40.01 29.15 22.53
N ALA A 307 41.18 28.56 22.25
CA ALA A 307 41.41 27.75 21.06
C ALA A 307 40.60 26.44 21.07
N ALA A 308 40.51 25.78 22.23
CA ALA A 308 39.70 24.58 22.39
C ALA A 308 38.19 24.87 22.24
N LEU A 309 37.74 26.01 22.78
CA LEU A 309 36.35 26.47 22.63
C LEU A 309 36.04 26.85 21.17
N ASP A 310 36.96 27.51 20.46
CA ASP A 310 36.84 27.85 19.04
C ASP A 310 36.62 26.60 18.17
N GLN A 311 37.40 25.55 18.44
CA GLN A 311 37.26 24.24 17.78
C GLN A 311 35.92 23.57 18.11
N PHE A 312 35.48 23.60 19.37
CA PHE A 312 34.20 23.01 19.78
C PHE A 312 33.00 23.71 19.14
N LEU A 313 33.01 25.04 19.13
CA LEU A 313 31.95 25.85 18.51
C LEU A 313 31.97 25.77 16.97
N GLY A 314 33.02 25.17 16.39
CA GLY A 314 33.20 25.04 14.95
C GLY A 314 33.21 26.39 14.26
N LEU A 315 33.90 27.36 14.88
CA LEU A 315 34.08 28.68 14.29
C LEU A 315 35.10 28.58 13.16
N ASP A 316 34.79 29.23 12.05
CA ASP A 316 35.63 29.16 10.87
C ASP A 316 35.89 30.58 10.35
N ASN A 317 37.18 30.89 10.24
CA ASN A 317 37.69 32.13 9.66
C ASN A 317 38.51 31.86 8.38
N SER A 318 38.45 30.63 7.87
CA SER A 318 39.14 30.25 6.65
C SER A 318 38.37 30.78 5.43
N ASP A 319 39.12 31.42 4.54
CA ASP A 319 38.57 31.98 3.32
C ASP A 319 38.30 30.84 2.33
N VAL A 320 37.04 30.40 2.22
CA VAL A 320 36.64 29.32 1.32
C VAL A 320 35.90 29.93 0.15
N ALA A 321 36.56 29.92 -1.02
CA ALA A 321 36.01 30.42 -2.29
C ALA A 321 35.63 31.92 -2.31
N GLY A 322 36.31 32.76 -1.51
CA GLY A 322 36.14 34.22 -1.50
C GLY A 322 35.08 34.73 -0.53
N GLU A 323 34.53 33.83 0.29
CA GLU A 323 33.65 34.14 1.41
C GLU A 323 34.36 33.68 2.70
N ASN A 324 34.47 34.58 3.67
CA ASN A 324 34.97 34.28 5.00
C ASN A 324 33.76 34.18 5.93
N LEU A 325 33.59 33.06 6.63
CA LEU A 325 32.49 32.89 7.58
C LEU A 325 32.67 33.76 8.83
N GLY A 326 33.84 34.37 9.03
CA GLY A 326 34.09 35.43 10.01
C GLY A 326 34.07 34.97 11.48
N GLY A 327 33.94 33.66 11.73
CA GLY A 327 33.86 33.11 13.08
C GLY A 327 35.24 33.06 13.74
N SER A 328 35.36 33.57 14.96
CA SER A 328 36.60 33.51 15.73
C SER A 328 36.38 33.87 17.21
N ILE A 329 37.29 33.43 18.08
CA ILE A 329 37.37 33.91 19.46
C ILE A 329 38.55 34.86 19.61
N LEU A 330 38.30 36.05 20.18
CA LEU A 330 39.30 37.05 20.51
C LEU A 330 39.38 37.29 22.01
N LEU A 331 40.58 37.15 22.58
CA LEU A 331 40.91 37.63 23.92
C LEU A 331 41.46 39.05 23.83
N ASN A 332 40.69 40.02 24.31
CA ASN A 332 41.12 41.41 24.32
C ASN A 332 42.14 41.68 25.43
N ALA A 333 42.98 42.70 25.21
CA ALA A 333 43.94 43.18 26.21
C ALA A 333 43.28 43.75 27.48
N ASN A 334 41.97 44.01 27.47
CA ASN A 334 41.20 44.43 28.64
C ASN A 334 40.68 43.25 29.47
N GLY A 335 40.93 42.00 29.06
CA GLY A 335 40.49 40.78 29.75
C GLY A 335 39.14 40.24 29.30
N SER A 336 38.43 40.87 28.37
CA SER A 336 37.18 40.32 27.83
C SER A 336 37.44 39.30 26.73
N MET A 337 36.71 38.19 26.72
CA MET A 337 36.62 37.28 25.58
C MET A 337 35.44 37.70 24.70
N ILE A 338 35.67 37.81 23.39
CA ILE A 338 34.64 38.05 22.38
C ILE A 338 34.59 36.85 21.45
N ILE A 339 33.40 36.27 21.29
CA ILE A 339 33.12 35.17 20.38
C ILE A 339 32.33 35.75 19.21
N PHE A 340 32.92 35.68 18.02
CA PHE A 340 32.26 35.96 16.76
C PHE A 340 31.77 34.63 16.18
N GLY A 341 30.45 34.48 16.05
CA GLY A 341 29.84 33.34 15.37
C GLY A 341 30.04 33.38 13.87
N ASN A 342 29.83 32.25 13.20
CA ASN A 342 29.88 32.18 11.74
C ASN A 342 28.71 32.98 11.12
N GLU A 343 28.92 33.54 9.94
CA GLU A 343 27.89 34.26 9.20
C GLU A 343 26.69 33.37 8.83
N GLY A 344 25.49 33.98 8.83
CA GLY A 344 24.24 33.34 8.42
C GLY A 344 23.36 32.85 9.57
N THR A 345 22.03 32.90 9.37
CA THR A 345 21.04 32.57 10.42
C THR A 345 21.02 31.09 10.80
N ALA A 346 21.48 30.21 9.91
CA ALA A 346 21.63 28.77 10.20
C ALA A 346 22.86 28.47 11.08
N GLN A 347 23.72 29.45 11.31
CA GLN A 347 24.92 29.34 12.14
C GLN A 347 24.82 30.19 13.41
N GLY A 348 23.64 30.75 13.71
CA GLY A 348 23.42 31.56 14.90
C GLY A 348 23.79 30.77 16.14
N LEU A 349 24.74 31.30 16.91
CA LEU A 349 25.19 30.70 18.15
C LEU A 349 24.33 31.25 19.29
N ASP A 350 23.72 30.36 20.06
CA ASP A 350 23.09 30.70 21.33
C ASP A 350 23.97 30.14 22.46
N ILE A 351 24.56 31.06 23.22
CA ILE A 351 25.43 30.77 24.35
C ILE A 351 25.22 31.86 25.40
N SER A 352 25.13 31.45 26.65
CA SER A 352 24.83 32.30 27.78
C SER A 352 25.82 32.07 28.91
N THR A 353 25.93 33.02 29.84
CA THR A 353 26.79 32.84 31.03
C THR A 353 26.32 31.71 31.94
N SER A 354 25.04 31.33 31.89
CA SER A 354 24.50 30.19 32.65
C SER A 354 24.96 28.83 32.13
N ASP A 355 25.49 28.79 30.92
CA ASP A 355 25.97 27.55 30.28
C ASP A 355 27.35 27.15 30.78
N PHE A 356 28.07 28.07 31.42
CA PHE A 356 29.41 27.85 31.97
C PHE A 356 29.32 27.46 33.43
N THR A 357 29.97 26.35 33.77
CA THR A 357 30.17 25.90 35.14
C THR A 357 31.63 25.63 35.40
N VAL A 358 32.10 25.95 36.61
CA VAL A 358 33.46 25.63 37.06
C VAL A 358 33.40 24.57 38.14
N SER A 359 34.21 23.54 38.00
CA SER A 359 34.37 22.48 39.00
C SER A 359 35.85 22.26 39.33
N TYR A 360 36.14 21.80 40.53
CA TYR A 360 37.51 21.55 40.99
C TYR A 360 37.71 20.06 41.23
N MET A 361 38.81 19.52 40.70
CA MET A 361 39.26 18.14 40.96
C MET A 361 40.22 18.16 42.15
N GLY A 362 39.67 18.26 43.37
CA GLY A 362 40.42 18.34 44.62
C GLY A 362 39.79 19.31 45.63
N THR A 363 40.35 19.40 46.84
CA THR A 363 39.98 20.45 47.80
C THR A 363 40.69 21.76 47.45
N PRO A 364 39.96 22.86 47.18
CA PRO A 364 40.56 24.19 47.02
C PRO A 364 41.39 24.56 48.25
N THR A 365 42.50 25.25 48.06
CA THR A 365 43.42 25.60 49.15
C THR A 365 43.10 26.92 49.83
N GLY A 366 42.12 27.70 49.32
CA GLY A 366 41.74 28.99 49.87
C GLY A 366 40.23 29.19 50.04
N THR A 367 39.85 29.70 51.21
CA THR A 367 38.52 30.24 51.59
C THR A 367 38.22 31.58 50.95
#